data_AF-A0A952EFQ2-F1
#
_entry.id   AF-A0A952EFQ2-F1
#
_cell.length_a   1.000
_cell.length_b   1.000
_cell.length_c   1.000
_cell.angle_alpha   90.00
_cell.angle_beta   90.00
_cell.angle_gamma   90.00
#
_symmetry.space_group_name_H-M   'P 1'
#
loop_
_entity.id
_entity.type
_entity.pdbx_description
1 polymer ?
#
loop_
_entity_poly.entity_id
_entity_poly.type
_entity_poly.pdbx_seq_one_letter_code
_entity_poly.pdbx_strand_id
1 'polypeptide(L)'
;MLHILTLLALAATPAAAVPADDRTPPDKAPSSMTNSEIKTYNEGLAMTHPYYIKCRKIEESGSWVKKARVCRTNEQWKQAWAQGNQNARDTAEAMTRAPVNSSN
;
A
#
# COMPACT_ATOMS: atom_id res chain seq x y z
N MET A 1 45.29 33.51 -36.05
CA MET A 1 44.41 32.34 -35.85
C MET A 1 44.35 32.05 -34.37
N LEU A 2 43.25 32.38 -33.69
CA LEU A 2 43.08 32.13 -32.26
C LEU A 2 41.75 31.38 -32.08
N HIS A 3 41.82 30.07 -31.86
CA HIS A 3 40.65 29.21 -31.65
C HIS A 3 40.25 29.29 -30.18
N ILE A 4 39.13 29.95 -29.89
CA ILE A 4 38.52 29.99 -28.56
C ILE A 4 37.63 28.75 -28.43
N LEU A 5 38.03 27.80 -27.60
CA LEU A 5 37.23 26.64 -27.20
C LEU A 5 36.23 27.06 -26.11
N THR A 6 34.97 27.26 -26.48
CA THR A 6 33.84 27.39 -25.56
C THR A 6 33.44 26.02 -25.01
N LEU A 7 33.75 25.78 -23.74
CA LEU A 7 33.21 24.66 -22.95
C LEU A 7 31.74 24.95 -22.59
N LEU A 8 30.80 24.22 -23.20
CA LEU A 8 29.41 24.17 -22.75
C LEU A 8 29.34 23.34 -21.46
N ALA A 9 29.11 24.00 -20.33
CA ALA A 9 28.77 23.34 -19.07
C ALA A 9 27.28 22.95 -19.11
N LEU A 10 27.00 21.65 -19.20
CA LEU A 10 25.65 21.11 -19.12
C LEU A 10 25.21 21.11 -17.64
N ALA A 11 24.43 22.12 -17.24
CA ALA A 11 23.85 22.19 -15.90
C ALA A 11 22.77 21.10 -15.75
N ALA A 12 23.10 20.01 -15.07
CA ALA A 12 22.13 19.03 -14.61
C ALA A 12 21.33 19.64 -13.45
N THR A 13 20.07 20.01 -13.71
CA THR A 13 19.13 20.40 -12.66
C THR A 13 18.78 19.18 -11.80
N PRO A 14 18.99 19.21 -10.48
CA PRO A 14 18.54 18.12 -9.61
C PRO A 14 17.01 18.14 -9.56
N ALA A 15 16.39 16.99 -9.83
CA ALA A 15 14.97 16.79 -9.59
C ALA A 15 14.72 16.94 -8.08
N ALA A 16 13.98 17.97 -7.70
CA ALA A 16 13.62 18.21 -6.31
C ALA A 16 12.82 17.02 -5.78
N ALA A 17 13.36 16.34 -4.77
CA ALA A 17 12.64 15.31 -4.03
C ALA A 17 11.53 15.98 -3.22
N VAL A 18 10.27 15.60 -3.47
CA VAL A 18 9.13 16.05 -2.66
C VAL A 18 9.33 15.49 -1.24
N PRO A 19 9.24 16.32 -0.18
CA PRO A 19 9.38 15.83 1.19
C PRO A 19 8.35 14.73 1.45
N ALA A 20 8.80 13.63 2.07
CA ALA A 20 8.03 12.41 2.21
C ALA A 20 6.70 12.60 2.97
N ASP A 21 6.62 13.60 3.85
CA ASP A 21 5.44 13.90 4.66
C ASP A 21 4.28 14.54 3.87
N ASP A 22 4.53 15.14 2.70
CA ASP A 22 3.49 15.74 1.84
C ASP A 22 2.94 14.77 0.77
N ARG A 23 3.29 13.48 0.86
CA ARG A 23 2.86 12.51 -0.15
C ARG A 23 1.36 12.29 -0.08
N THR A 24 0.67 12.37 -1.22
CA THR A 24 -0.76 12.08 -1.32
C THR A 24 -1.07 10.57 -1.33
N PRO A 25 -2.27 10.16 -0.87
CA PRO A 25 -2.75 8.79 -1.02
C PRO A 25 -2.75 8.33 -2.49
N PRO A 26 -2.60 7.03 -2.78
CA PRO A 26 -2.70 6.52 -4.15
C PRO A 26 -4.10 6.76 -4.74
N ASP A 27 -4.16 7.23 -5.99
CA ASP A 27 -5.43 7.54 -6.68
C ASP A 27 -6.27 6.28 -6.99
N LYS A 28 -5.62 5.12 -7.07
CA LYS A 28 -6.26 3.82 -7.30
C LYS A 28 -5.95 2.84 -6.19
N ALA A 29 -6.83 1.86 -6.03
CA ALA A 29 -6.63 0.78 -5.07
C ALA A 29 -5.27 0.09 -5.31
N PRO A 30 -4.40 -0.06 -4.30
CA PRO A 30 -3.05 -0.59 -4.50
C PRO A 30 -3.02 -2.01 -5.10
N SER A 31 -4.03 -2.84 -4.83
CA SER A 31 -4.15 -4.18 -5.43
C SER A 31 -4.43 -4.17 -6.93
N SER A 32 -4.97 -3.06 -7.46
CA SER A 32 -5.20 -2.85 -8.89
C SER A 32 -3.98 -2.27 -9.61
N MET A 33 -2.91 -1.95 -8.88
CA MET A 33 -1.66 -1.46 -9.46
C MET A 33 -0.73 -2.63 -9.84
N THR A 34 0.01 -2.45 -10.92
CA THR A 34 1.12 -3.35 -11.30
C THR A 34 2.30 -3.19 -10.35
N ASN A 35 3.22 -4.17 -10.31
CA ASN A 35 4.40 -4.07 -9.46
C ASN A 35 5.31 -2.88 -9.83
N SER A 36 5.36 -2.51 -11.11
CA SER A 36 6.13 -1.35 -11.58
C SER A 36 5.54 -0.05 -11.05
N GLU A 37 4.23 0.13 -11.18
CA GLU A 37 3.52 1.32 -10.68
C GLU A 37 3.67 1.46 -9.16
N ILE A 38 3.60 0.35 -8.42
CA ILE A 38 3.81 0.35 -6.97
C ILE A 38 5.25 0.74 -6.61
N LYS A 39 6.23 0.22 -7.36
CA LYS A 39 7.64 0.56 -7.16
C LYS A 39 7.84 2.06 -7.35
N THR A 40 7.38 2.62 -8.46
CA THR A 40 7.45 4.06 -8.75
C THR A 40 6.71 4.88 -7.70
N TYR A 41 5.55 4.43 -7.22
CA TYR A 41 4.84 5.12 -6.16
C TYR A 41 5.64 5.17 -4.85
N ASN A 42 6.25 4.05 -4.46
CA ASN A 42 7.02 3.92 -3.21
C ASN A 42 8.41 4.59 -3.28
N GLU A 43 8.89 4.99 -4.46
CA GLU A 43 10.16 5.68 -4.60
C GLU A 43 10.17 6.99 -3.79
N GLY A 44 11.19 7.13 -2.93
CA GLY A 44 11.32 8.25 -2.01
C GLY A 44 10.45 8.17 -0.75
N LEU A 45 9.57 7.18 -0.59
CA LEU A 45 8.84 6.96 0.66
C LEU A 45 9.66 6.07 1.62
N ALA A 46 9.69 6.47 2.89
CA ALA A 46 10.13 5.58 3.95
C ALA A 46 9.18 4.38 4.08
N MET A 47 9.71 3.20 4.41
CA MET A 47 8.90 1.97 4.60
C MET A 47 7.88 2.06 5.76
N THR A 48 8.08 3.04 6.65
CA THR A 48 7.20 3.37 7.78
C THR A 48 6.10 4.37 7.42
N HIS A 49 6.20 5.04 6.26
CA HIS A 49 5.26 6.07 5.84
C HIS A 49 3.83 5.50 5.74
N PRO A 50 2.78 6.22 6.18
CA PRO A 50 1.39 5.73 6.16
C PRO A 50 0.94 5.24 4.79
N TYR A 51 1.38 5.90 3.71
CA TYR A 51 1.00 5.55 2.34
C TYR A 51 1.94 4.56 1.65
N TYR A 52 3.03 4.13 2.28
CA TYR A 52 3.90 3.13 1.68
C TYR A 52 3.12 1.84 1.39
N ILE A 53 3.15 1.38 0.13
CA ILE A 53 2.37 0.23 -0.33
C ILE A 53 3.15 -1.06 -0.05
N LYS A 54 2.51 -1.99 0.68
CA LYS A 54 3.03 -3.35 0.93
C LYS A 54 2.12 -4.38 0.29
N CYS A 55 2.71 -5.22 -0.55
CA CYS A 55 2.06 -6.38 -1.14
C CYS A 55 2.38 -7.64 -0.35
N ARG A 56 1.36 -8.46 -0.09
CA ARG A 56 1.50 -9.78 0.51
C ARG A 56 0.91 -10.82 -0.44
N LYS A 57 1.60 -11.97 -0.56
CA LYS A 57 1.05 -13.15 -1.22
C LYS A 57 0.26 -13.94 -0.19
N ILE A 58 -0.97 -14.27 -0.50
CA ILE A 58 -1.87 -15.07 0.33
C ILE A 58 -2.08 -16.40 -0.38
N GLU A 59 -1.83 -17.48 0.33
CA GLU A 59 -2.09 -18.82 -0.16
C GLU A 59 -3.58 -19.11 0.00
N GLU A 60 -4.21 -19.62 -1.06
CA GLU A 60 -5.62 -19.99 -0.99
C GLU A 60 -5.74 -21.36 -0.31
N SER A 61 -6.50 -21.43 0.78
CA SER A 61 -6.75 -22.69 1.47
C SER A 61 -7.37 -23.71 0.50
N GLY A 62 -6.75 -24.88 0.39
CA GLY A 62 -7.16 -25.91 -0.58
C GLY A 62 -6.53 -25.78 -1.97
N SER A 63 -5.64 -24.80 -2.21
CA SER A 63 -4.87 -24.70 -3.45
C SER A 63 -3.39 -24.40 -3.19
N TRP A 64 -2.50 -25.31 -3.57
CA TRP A 64 -1.04 -25.10 -3.51
C TRP A 64 -0.52 -24.16 -4.61
N VAL A 65 -1.24 -24.09 -5.73
CA VAL A 65 -0.79 -23.37 -6.93
C VAL A 65 -1.39 -21.97 -7.00
N LYS A 66 -2.64 -21.78 -6.54
CA LYS A 66 -3.29 -20.47 -6.57
C LYS A 66 -2.81 -19.63 -5.39
N LYS A 67 -2.24 -18.48 -5.72
CA LYS A 67 -1.82 -17.47 -4.74
C LYS A 67 -2.44 -16.14 -5.10
N ALA A 68 -3.26 -15.62 -4.21
CA ALA A 68 -3.79 -14.28 -4.32
C ALA A 68 -2.72 -13.26 -3.91
N ARG A 69 -2.70 -12.09 -4.57
CA ARG A 69 -1.84 -10.97 -4.19
C ARG A 69 -2.71 -9.86 -3.64
N VAL A 70 -2.44 -9.44 -2.41
CA VAL A 70 -3.14 -8.31 -1.77
C VAL A 70 -2.13 -7.22 -1.48
N CYS A 71 -2.32 -6.06 -2.10
CA CYS A 71 -1.53 -4.86 -1.85
C CYS A 71 -2.40 -3.81 -1.17
N ARG A 72 -1.85 -3.19 -0.13
CA ARG A 72 -2.47 -2.11 0.65
C ARG A 72 -1.39 -1.15 1.13
N THR A 73 -1.76 0.09 1.42
CA THR A 73 -0.89 1.02 2.14
C THR A 73 -0.68 0.56 3.59
N ASN A 74 0.34 1.06 4.29
CA ASN A 74 0.55 0.77 5.71
C ASN A 74 -0.68 1.14 6.55
N GLU A 75 -1.32 2.28 6.27
CA GLU A 75 -2.54 2.70 6.96
C GLU A 75 -3.70 1.74 6.70
N GLN A 76 -3.91 1.33 5.45
CA GLN A 76 -4.94 0.34 5.10
C GLN A 76 -4.67 -1.02 5.75
N TRP A 77 -3.39 -1.42 5.90
CA TRP A 77 -3.05 -2.63 6.65
C TRP A 77 -3.40 -2.53 8.14
N LYS A 78 -3.17 -1.37 8.75
CA LYS A 78 -3.56 -1.11 10.15
C LYS A 78 -5.08 -1.20 10.32
N GLN A 79 -5.83 -0.60 9.41
CA GLN A 79 -7.30 -0.67 9.41
C GLN A 79 -7.80 -2.10 9.20
N ALA A 80 -7.25 -2.82 8.21
CA ALA A 80 -7.63 -4.21 7.93
C ALA A 80 -7.35 -5.15 9.11
N TRP A 81 -6.26 -4.92 9.85
CA TRP A 81 -5.96 -5.66 11.08
C TRP A 81 -7.00 -5.40 12.18
N ALA A 82 -7.31 -4.13 12.44
CA ALA A 82 -8.31 -3.76 13.44
C ALA A 82 -9.69 -4.34 13.10
N GLN A 83 -10.13 -4.18 11.84
CA GLN A 83 -11.41 -4.71 11.39
C GLN A 83 -11.45 -6.25 11.43
N GLY A 84 -10.38 -6.91 11.02
CA GLY A 84 -10.30 -8.38 11.06
C GLY A 84 -10.46 -8.93 12.48
N ASN A 85 -9.84 -8.27 13.47
CA ASN A 85 -9.99 -8.65 14.88
C ASN A 85 -11.41 -8.42 15.38
N GLN A 86 -12.05 -7.32 14.99
CA GLN A 86 -13.44 -7.04 15.37
C GLN A 86 -14.39 -8.08 14.75
N ASN A 87 -14.26 -8.34 13.45
CA ASN A 87 -15.08 -9.33 12.75
C ASN A 87 -14.98 -10.72 13.40
N ALA A 88 -13.78 -11.11 13.85
CA ALA A 88 -13.59 -12.39 14.53
C ALA A 88 -14.35 -12.45 15.86
N ARG A 89 -14.35 -11.35 16.63
CA ARG A 89 -15.13 -11.24 17.88
C ARG A 89 -16.63 -11.28 17.61
N ASP A 90 -17.10 -10.47 16.67
CA ASP A 90 -18.52 -10.40 16.31
C ASP A 90 -19.03 -11.76 15.82
N THR A 91 -18.21 -12.48 15.05
CA THR A 91 -18.55 -13.83 14.59
C THR A 91 -18.65 -14.80 15.77
N ALA A 92 -17.68 -14.79 16.68
CA ALA A 92 -17.71 -15.66 17.86
C ALA A 92 -18.93 -15.36 18.76
N GLU A 93 -19.24 -14.08 18.96
CA GLU A 93 -20.42 -13.65 19.71
C GLU A 93 -21.71 -14.10 19.03
N ALA A 94 -21.83 -13.93 17.71
CA ALA A 94 -22.99 -14.37 16.94
C ALA A 94 -23.19 -15.90 17.01
N MET A 95 -22.12 -16.70 17.01
CA MET A 95 -22.21 -18.16 17.12
C MET A 95 -22.54 -18.65 18.52
N THR A 96 -22.19 -17.88 19.56
CA THR A 96 -22.41 -18.28 20.96
C THR A 96 -23.72 -17.71 21.53
N ARG A 97 -24.33 -16.73 20.86
CA ARG A 97 -25.60 -16.14 21.26
C ARG A 97 -26.73 -17.16 21.14
N ALA A 98 -27.38 -17.48 22.27
CA ALA A 98 -28.66 -18.18 22.25
C ALA A 98 -29.73 -17.32 21.52
N PRO A 99 -30.62 -17.91 20.72
CA PRO A 99 -31.70 -17.17 20.08
C PRO A 99 -32.58 -16.54 21.16
N VAL A 100 -32.51 -15.22 21.31
CA VAL A 100 -33.42 -14.49 22.18
C VAL A 100 -34.73 -14.29 21.42
N ASN A 101 -35.79 -14.95 21.88
CA ASN A 101 -37.13 -14.76 21.35
C ASN A 101 -37.62 -13.38 21.80
N SER A 102 -37.58 -12.40 20.90
CA SER A 102 -38.14 -11.06 21.17
C SER A 102 -39.59 -11.05 20.70
N SER A 103 -40.51 -11.55 21.53
CA SER A 103 -41.94 -11.31 21.36
C SER A 103 -42.28 -9.95 21.97
N ASN A 104 -42.73 -9.01 21.13
CA ASN A 104 -43.41 -7.77 21.54
C ASN A 104 -44.92 -8.04 21.61
#